data_AF-W9HEQ0-F1
#
_entry.id   AF-W9HEQ0-F1
#
_cell.length_a   1.000
_cell.length_b   1.000
_cell.length_c   1.000
_cell.angle_alpha   90.00
_cell.angle_beta   90.00
_cell.angle_gamma   90.00
#
_symmetry.space_group_name_H-M   'P 1'
#
loop_
_entity.id
_entity.type
_entity.pdbx_description
1 polymer ?
#
loop_
_entity_poly.entity_id
_entity_poly.type
_entity_poly.pdbx_seq_one_letter_code
_entity_poly.pdbx_strand_id
1 'polypeptide(L)'
;MDRVIKVVVFYQIHDDYLNFSAYASQKGFAEDMDEGKFSFPIICGIEKHPEFRGQILVVFRQRPASATAEARPLSRKVKDHMIKCIASSGGFDESLKCLKSIEHEIELGMAKIEEKSGQANSLLRLCLAALSMEGQENI
;
A
#
# COMPACT_ATOMS: atom_id res chain seq x y z
N MET A 1 -9.97 -8.16 20.39
CA MET A 1 -9.14 -8.94 19.45
C MET A 1 -8.96 -8.22 18.11
N ASP A 2 -9.97 -7.52 17.60
CA ASP A 2 -9.99 -6.84 16.29
C ASP A 2 -9.01 -5.66 16.08
N ARG A 3 -8.65 -4.89 17.13
CA ARG A 3 -7.95 -3.59 16.94
C ARG A 3 -6.46 -3.66 16.61
N VAL A 4 -5.74 -4.64 17.14
CA VAL A 4 -4.30 -4.83 16.84
C VAL A 4 -4.14 -5.24 15.38
N ILE A 5 -5.05 -6.05 14.86
CA ILE A 5 -5.07 -6.49 13.46
C ILE A 5 -5.21 -5.27 12.53
N LYS A 6 -6.04 -4.28 12.89
CA LYS A 6 -6.21 -3.05 12.07
C LYS A 6 -4.94 -2.24 11.94
N VAL A 7 -4.15 -2.10 13.00
CA VAL A 7 -2.86 -1.40 12.95
C VAL A 7 -1.87 -2.13 12.04
N VAL A 8 -1.84 -3.47 12.10
CA VAL A 8 -0.99 -4.30 11.22
C VAL A 8 -1.42 -4.16 9.77
N VAL A 9 -2.72 -4.23 9.49
CA VAL A 9 -3.28 -4.07 8.14
C VAL A 9 -2.99 -2.67 7.58
N PHE A 10 -3.19 -1.62 8.39
CA PHE A 10 -2.86 -0.25 8.02
C PHE A 10 -1.40 -0.13 7.59
N TYR A 11 -0.47 -0.64 8.42
CA TYR A 11 0.95 -0.58 8.14
C TYR A 11 1.33 -1.33 6.85
N GLN A 12 0.74 -2.51 6.61
CA GLN A 12 1.01 -3.28 5.40
C GLN A 12 0.50 -2.57 4.14
N ILE A 13 -0.71 -2.00 4.17
CA ILE A 13 -1.27 -1.26 3.03
C ILE A 13 -0.44 0.01 2.78
N HIS A 14 0.02 0.67 3.85
CA HIS A 14 0.84 1.86 3.76
C HIS A 14 2.21 1.56 3.11
N ASP A 15 2.90 0.49 3.54
CA ASP A 15 4.15 0.02 2.92
C ASP A 15 3.96 -0.33 1.44
N ASP A 16 2.89 -1.08 1.12
CA ASP A 16 2.51 -1.45 -0.25
C ASP A 16 2.23 -0.22 -1.14
N TYR A 17 1.59 0.82 -0.59
CA TYR A 17 1.31 2.06 -1.30
C TYR A 17 2.60 2.85 -1.58
N LEU A 18 3.44 3.03 -0.57
CA LEU A 18 4.67 3.80 -0.69
C LEU A 18 5.72 3.16 -1.60
N ASN A 19 5.67 1.84 -1.80
CA ASN A 19 6.53 1.13 -2.73
C ASN A 19 6.43 1.68 -4.18
N PHE A 20 5.32 2.30 -4.57
CA PHE A 20 5.15 2.91 -5.90
C PHE A 20 5.52 4.40 -5.95
N SER A 21 5.75 5.03 -4.80
CA SER A 21 6.08 6.45 -4.72
C SER A 21 7.54 6.72 -5.10
N ALA A 22 7.82 7.94 -5.58
CA ALA A 22 9.19 8.41 -5.76
C ALA A 22 9.99 8.48 -4.44
N TYR A 23 9.30 8.39 -3.29
CA TYR A 23 9.87 8.37 -1.94
C TYR A 23 10.33 6.99 -1.48
N ALA A 24 10.28 5.96 -2.34
CA ALA A 24 10.99 4.69 -2.14
C ALA A 24 12.51 4.89 -2.19
N SER A 25 13.08 5.86 -1.46
CA SER A 25 14.49 6.27 -1.56
C SER A 25 15.43 5.35 -0.78
N GLN A 26 14.91 4.45 0.05
CA GLN A 26 15.68 3.46 0.82
C GLN A 26 15.54 2.02 0.30
N LYS A 27 14.53 1.73 -0.54
CA LYS A 27 14.28 0.44 -1.20
C LYS A 27 14.27 0.64 -2.72
N GLY A 28 14.34 -0.41 -3.54
CA GLY A 28 14.30 -0.21 -5.00
C GLY A 28 12.97 0.44 -5.44
N PHE A 29 12.99 1.30 -6.47
CA PHE A 29 11.75 1.87 -7.04
C PHE A 29 10.80 0.76 -7.49
N ALA A 30 9.61 0.68 -6.90
CA ALA A 30 8.60 -0.35 -7.16
C ALA A 30 9.16 -1.78 -7.15
N GLU A 31 9.89 -2.13 -6.09
CA GLU A 31 10.53 -3.44 -5.88
C GLU A 31 9.52 -4.58 -5.77
N ASP A 32 8.31 -4.34 -5.21
CA ASP A 32 7.25 -5.36 -5.23
C ASP A 32 6.93 -5.86 -6.65
N MET A 33 7.09 -5.02 -7.68
CA MET A 33 6.94 -5.43 -9.07
C MET A 33 8.08 -6.32 -9.56
N ASP A 34 9.28 -6.13 -8.99
CA ASP A 34 10.47 -6.97 -9.18
C ASP A 34 10.24 -8.38 -8.68
N GLU A 35 9.69 -8.48 -7.47
CA GLU A 35 9.36 -9.74 -6.81
C GLU A 35 8.10 -10.40 -7.38
N GLY A 36 7.27 -9.66 -8.11
CA GLY A 36 5.99 -10.16 -8.60
C GLY A 36 4.91 -10.21 -7.51
N LYS A 37 5.07 -9.43 -6.44
CA LYS A 37 4.12 -9.32 -5.33
C LYS A 37 2.87 -8.56 -5.78
N PHE A 38 1.71 -9.11 -5.44
CA PHE A 38 0.41 -8.45 -5.64
C PHE A 38 0.12 -7.51 -4.47
N SER A 39 0.78 -6.35 -4.47
CA SER A 39 0.58 -5.31 -3.46
C SER A 39 -0.82 -4.74 -3.51
N PHE A 40 -1.28 -4.16 -2.41
CA PHE A 40 -2.66 -3.67 -2.26
C PHE A 40 -3.16 -2.78 -3.42
N PRO A 41 -2.40 -1.77 -3.91
CA PRO A 41 -2.83 -0.94 -5.04
C PRO A 41 -3.06 -1.72 -6.34
N ILE A 42 -2.27 -2.77 -6.58
CA ILE A 42 -2.42 -3.65 -7.75
C ILE A 42 -3.73 -4.42 -7.67
N ILE A 43 -4.03 -4.99 -6.50
CA ILE A 43 -5.26 -5.75 -6.27
C ILE A 43 -6.47 -4.84 -6.45
N CYS A 44 -6.47 -3.64 -5.84
CA CYS A 44 -7.54 -2.66 -6.00
C CYS A 44 -7.79 -2.32 -7.48
N GLY A 45 -6.71 -2.10 -8.24
CA GLY A 45 -6.80 -1.79 -9.67
C GLY A 45 -7.34 -2.95 -10.52
N ILE A 46 -6.99 -4.20 -10.19
CA ILE A 46 -7.48 -5.39 -10.91
C ILE A 46 -8.98 -5.63 -10.65
N GLU A 47 -9.43 -5.47 -9.41
CA GLU A 47 -10.79 -5.82 -8.99
C GLU A 47 -11.84 -4.83 -9.50
N LYS A 48 -11.52 -3.53 -9.51
CA LYS A 48 -12.50 -2.50 -9.93
C LYS A 48 -12.66 -2.36 -11.44
N HIS A 49 -11.58 -2.61 -12.19
CA HIS A 49 -11.52 -2.34 -13.62
C HIS A 49 -10.89 -3.52 -14.39
N PRO A 50 -11.71 -4.54 -14.73
CA PRO A 50 -11.25 -5.76 -15.40
C PRO A 50 -10.55 -5.52 -16.74
N GLU A 51 -10.77 -4.38 -17.39
CA GLU A 51 -10.11 -3.96 -18.63
C GLU A 51 -8.60 -3.79 -18.47
N PHE A 52 -8.12 -3.40 -17.29
CA PHE A 52 -6.69 -3.28 -16.99
C PHE A 52 -6.08 -4.58 -16.46
N ARG A 53 -6.92 -5.51 -15.97
CA ARG A 53 -6.47 -6.81 -15.41
C ARG A 53 -5.57 -7.57 -16.37
N GLY A 54 -5.92 -7.63 -17.66
CA GLY A 54 -5.11 -8.32 -18.66
C GLY A 54 -3.70 -7.75 -18.77
N GLN A 55 -3.59 -6.42 -18.85
CA GLN A 55 -2.31 -5.72 -18.99
C GLN A 55 -1.45 -5.86 -17.74
N ILE A 56 -2.05 -5.70 -16.55
CA ILE A 56 -1.38 -5.87 -15.28
C ILE A 56 -0.87 -7.31 -15.12
N LEU A 57 -1.74 -8.31 -15.34
CA LEU A 57 -1.38 -9.72 -15.18
C LEU A 57 -0.33 -10.22 -16.17
N VAL A 58 -0.25 -9.66 -17.39
CA VAL A 58 0.77 -10.05 -18.37
C VAL A 58 2.18 -9.79 -17.82
N VAL A 59 2.40 -8.67 -17.14
CA VAL A 59 3.71 -8.36 -16.58
C VAL A 59 4.05 -9.28 -15.41
N PHE A 60 3.09 -9.60 -14.54
CA PHE A 60 3.30 -10.53 -13.43
C PHE A 60 3.48 -11.99 -13.89
N ARG A 61 2.82 -12.41 -14.98
CA ARG A 61 2.95 -13.77 -15.54
C ARG A 61 4.31 -14.04 -16.17
N GLN A 62 5.04 -13.00 -16.57
CA GLN A 62 6.39 -13.11 -17.14
C GLN A 62 7.46 -13.30 -16.05
N ARG A 63 7.08 -13.33 -14.77
CA ARG A 63 7.99 -13.57 -13.65
C ARG A 63 8.16 -15.05 -13.36
N PRO A 64 9.37 -15.49 -12.94
CA PRO A 64 9.55 -16.85 -12.46
C PRO A 64 8.67 -17.10 -11.24
N ALA A 65 7.83 -18.12 -11.29
CA ALA A 65 6.94 -18.52 -10.20
C ALA A 65 7.66 -19.23 -9.04
N SER A 66 8.97 -19.43 -9.15
CA SER A 66 9.78 -20.19 -8.19
C SER A 66 10.63 -19.25 -7.34
N ALA A 67 10.57 -19.43 -6.01
CA ALA A 67 11.41 -18.73 -5.04
C ALA A 67 12.93 -18.99 -5.21
N THR A 68 13.32 -19.90 -6.10
CA THR A 68 14.72 -20.27 -6.36
C THR A 68 15.35 -19.57 -7.57
N ALA A 69 14.57 -18.81 -8.35
CA ALA A 69 15.07 -18.07 -9.48
C ALA A 69 14.94 -16.57 -9.19
N GLU A 70 16.06 -15.88 -9.04
CA GLU A 70 16.04 -14.42 -8.84
C GLU A 70 15.39 -13.75 -10.05
N ALA A 71 14.22 -13.17 -9.84
CA ALA A 71 13.53 -12.40 -10.86
C ALA A 71 14.41 -11.20 -11.22
N ARG A 72 14.83 -11.10 -12.48
CA ARG A 72 15.58 -9.93 -12.95
C ARG A 72 14.72 -8.68 -12.77
N PRO A 73 15.25 -7.55 -12.28
CA PRO A 73 14.47 -6.32 -12.16
C PRO A 73 13.81 -5.91 -13.49
N LEU A 74 12.59 -5.38 -13.44
CA LEU A 74 11.92 -4.83 -14.62
C LEU A 74 12.63 -3.56 -15.07
N SER A 75 12.61 -3.34 -16.39
CA SER A 75 13.02 -2.06 -16.93
C SER A 75 12.15 -0.93 -16.38
N ARG A 76 12.75 0.24 -16.16
CA ARG A 76 12.05 1.44 -15.70
C ARG A 76 10.81 1.77 -16.52
N LYS A 77 10.88 1.59 -17.85
CA LYS A 77 9.75 1.84 -18.76
C LYS A 77 8.54 0.95 -18.48
N VAL A 78 8.77 -0.32 -18.14
CA VAL A 78 7.67 -1.24 -17.80
C VAL A 78 7.06 -0.87 -16.46
N LYS A 79 7.89 -0.52 -15.46
CA LYS A 79 7.41 -0.04 -14.16
C LYS A 79 6.54 1.22 -14.30
N ASP A 80 7.03 2.22 -15.04
CA ASP A 80 6.29 3.47 -15.28
C ASP A 80 4.96 3.21 -16.03
N HIS A 81 4.94 2.29 -17.00
CA HIS A 81 3.72 1.94 -17.71
C HIS A 81 2.69 1.28 -16.77
N MET A 82 3.11 0.33 -15.95
CA MET A 82 2.21 -0.32 -15.00
C MET A 82 1.70 0.62 -13.92
N ILE A 83 2.53 1.53 -13.41
CA ILE A 83 2.08 2.55 -12.46
C ILE A 83 0.97 3.39 -13.09
N LYS A 84 1.11 3.79 -14.36
CA LYS A 84 0.02 4.47 -15.10
C LYS A 84 -1.23 3.60 -15.23
N CYS A 85 -1.09 2.30 -15.49
CA CYS A 85 -2.24 1.39 -15.54
C CYS A 85 -2.95 1.28 -14.19
N ILE A 86 -2.19 1.17 -13.08
CA ILE A 86 -2.73 1.08 -11.72
C ILE A 86 -3.39 2.40 -11.31
N ALA A 87 -2.80 3.54 -11.68
CA ALA A 87 -3.41 4.85 -11.48
C ALA A 87 -4.71 4.98 -12.28
N SER A 88 -4.70 4.59 -13.55
CA SER A 88 -5.87 4.68 -14.44
C SER A 88 -7.01 3.74 -14.02
N SER A 89 -6.70 2.63 -13.35
CA SER A 89 -7.70 1.73 -12.76
C SER A 89 -8.16 2.16 -11.37
N GLY A 90 -7.70 3.31 -10.86
CA GLY A 90 -8.05 3.82 -9.53
C GLY A 90 -7.43 3.04 -8.37
N GLY A 91 -6.45 2.16 -8.62
CA GLY A 91 -5.83 1.34 -7.58
C GLY A 91 -5.22 2.15 -6.44
N PHE A 92 -4.54 3.26 -6.76
CA PHE A 92 -3.95 4.17 -5.78
C PHE A 92 -5.02 4.95 -5.00
N ASP A 93 -6.01 5.53 -5.68
CA ASP A 93 -7.09 6.28 -5.03
C ASP A 93 -7.85 5.43 -4.02
N GLU A 94 -8.09 4.17 -4.35
CA GLU A 94 -8.78 3.23 -3.46
C GLU A 94 -7.91 2.77 -2.29
N SER A 95 -6.61 2.62 -2.53
CA SER A 95 -5.65 2.36 -1.46
C SER A 95 -5.63 3.52 -0.47
N LEU A 96 -5.59 4.75 -0.96
CA LEU A 96 -5.60 5.96 -0.12
C LEU A 96 -6.92 6.10 0.66
N LYS A 97 -8.08 5.85 0.01
CA LYS A 97 -9.38 5.82 0.70
C LYS A 97 -9.41 4.78 1.83
N CYS A 98 -8.89 3.58 1.56
CA CYS A 98 -8.83 2.50 2.55
C CYS A 98 -7.92 2.89 3.73
N LEU A 99 -6.73 3.44 3.45
CA LEU A 99 -5.80 3.94 4.47
C LEU A 99 -6.46 4.99 5.38
N LYS A 100 -7.07 6.03 4.80
CA LYS A 100 -7.78 7.07 5.55
C LYS A 100 -8.91 6.51 6.41
N SER A 101 -9.65 5.51 5.90
CA SER A 101 -10.71 4.84 6.67
C SER A 101 -10.15 4.07 7.87
N ILE A 102 -9.07 3.30 7.68
CA ILE A 102 -8.48 2.50 8.75
C ILE A 102 -7.80 3.42 9.79
N GLU A 103 -7.11 4.47 9.36
CA GLU A 103 -6.52 5.50 10.23
C GLU A 103 -7.58 6.08 11.17
N HIS A 104 -8.72 6.52 10.61
CA HIS A 104 -9.84 7.05 11.39
C HIS A 104 -10.39 6.03 12.41
N GLU A 105 -10.52 4.76 12.03
CA GLU A 105 -10.94 3.71 12.96
C GLU A 105 -9.93 3.46 14.09
N ILE A 106 -8.64 3.56 13.80
CA ILE A 106 -7.56 3.47 14.79
C ILE A 106 -7.67 4.65 15.77
N GLU A 107 -7.85 5.87 15.29
CA GLU A 107 -8.04 7.08 16.12
C GLU A 107 -9.23 6.96 17.06
N LEU A 108 -10.39 6.55 16.54
CA LEU A 108 -11.59 6.30 17.35
C LEU A 108 -11.34 5.21 18.40
N GLY A 109 -10.60 4.16 18.00
CA GLY A 109 -10.17 3.09 18.88
C GLY A 109 -9.32 3.59 20.04
N MET A 110 -8.37 4.47 19.75
CA MET A 110 -7.47 5.10 20.72
C MET A 110 -8.23 6.00 21.69
N ALA A 111 -9.06 6.92 21.18
CA ALA A 111 -9.86 7.81 22.01
C ALA A 111 -10.72 7.04 23.03
N LYS A 112 -11.33 5.93 22.60
CA LYS A 112 -12.13 5.06 23.48
C LYS A 112 -11.28 4.33 24.55
N ILE A 113 -10.01 4.07 24.28
CA ILE A 113 -9.10 3.48 25.27
C ILE A 113 -8.68 4.54 26.28
N GLU A 114 -8.33 5.75 25.81
CA GLU A 114 -7.94 6.88 26.65
C GLU A 114 -9.06 7.31 27.59
N GLU A 115 -10.31 7.33 27.11
CA GLU A 115 -11.50 7.59 27.92
C GLU A 115 -11.65 6.56 29.05
N LYS A 116 -11.46 5.28 28.74
CA LYS A 116 -11.60 4.18 29.70
C LYS A 116 -10.45 4.09 30.70
N SER A 117 -9.23 4.45 30.28
CA SER A 117 -8.05 4.46 31.15
C SER A 117 -7.96 5.74 31.99
N GLY A 118 -8.65 6.81 31.58
CA GLY A 118 -8.49 8.15 32.16
C GLY A 118 -7.12 8.77 31.84
N GLN A 119 -6.38 8.21 30.89
CA GLN A 119 -5.02 8.63 30.53
C GLN A 119 -4.86 8.70 29.02
N ALA A 120 -4.37 9.84 28.53
CA ALA A 120 -3.98 9.98 27.12
C ALA A 120 -2.73 9.16 26.80
N ASN A 121 -2.68 8.57 25.61
CA ASN A 121 -1.50 7.85 25.12
C ASN A 121 -0.81 8.67 24.03
N SER A 122 -0.01 9.64 24.46
CA SER A 122 0.74 10.54 23.58
C SER A 122 1.68 9.80 22.63
N LEU A 123 2.26 8.68 23.07
CA LEU A 123 3.18 7.90 22.24
C LEU A 123 2.47 7.28 21.04
N LEU A 124 1.30 6.64 21.26
CA LEU A 124 0.52 6.08 20.16
C LEU A 124 0.05 7.17 19.19
N ARG A 125 -0.33 8.36 19.70
CA ARG A 125 -0.71 9.50 18.86
C ARG A 125 0.46 9.99 18.00
N LEU A 126 1.66 10.05 18.57
CA LEU A 126 2.87 10.39 17.82
C LEU A 126 3.20 9.34 16.75
N CYS A 127 3.08 8.05 17.07
CA CYS A 127 3.29 6.97 16.09
C CYS A 127 2.33 7.07 14.92
N LEU A 128 1.04 7.36 15.17
CA LEU A 128 0.06 7.50 14.10
C LEU A 128 0.32 8.74 13.25
N ALA A 129 0.61 9.88 13.88
CA ALA A 129 0.95 11.12 13.17
C ALA A 129 2.19 10.96 12.28
N ALA A 130 3.19 10.19 12.71
CA ALA A 130 4.38 9.90 11.91
C ALA A 130 4.10 9.02 10.67
N LEU A 131 2.97 8.30 10.67
CA LEU A 131 2.51 7.46 9.56
C LEU A 131 1.37 8.11 8.77
N SER A 132 1.00 9.35 9.10
CA SER A 132 -0.13 10.00 8.45
C SER A 132 0.19 10.34 7.00
N MET A 133 -0.80 10.15 6.14
CA MET A 133 -0.66 10.32 4.70
C MET A 133 -0.80 11.79 4.25
N GLU A 134 -0.92 12.75 5.17
CA GLU A 134 -0.96 14.19 4.86
C GLU A 134 0.29 14.61 4.07
N GLY A 135 0.12 14.87 2.77
CA GLY A 135 1.19 15.28 1.86
C GLY A 135 1.81 14.16 1.01
N GLN A 136 1.40 12.90 1.17
CA GLN A 136 1.89 11.76 0.37
C GLN A 136 0.93 11.32 -0.75
N GLU A 137 0.05 12.23 -1.18
CA GLU A 137 -1.02 11.97 -2.16
C GLU A 137 -0.53 11.94 -3.62
N ASN A 138 0.74 12.28 -3.89
CA ASN A 138 1.28 12.38 -5.24
C ASN A 138 2.06 11.12 -5.63
N ILE A 139 1.34 10.05 -6.02
CA ILE A 139 1.89 8.93 -6.80
C ILE A 139 1.53 9.13 -8.28
#